data_AF-A0A9P9ED46-F1
#
_entry.id   AF-A0A9P9ED46-F1
#
_cell.length_a   1.000
_cell.length_b   1.000
_cell.length_c   1.000
_cell.angle_alpha   90.00
_cell.angle_beta   90.00
_cell.angle_gamma   90.00
#
_symmetry.space_group_name_H-M   'P 1'
#
loop_
_entity.id
_entity.type
_entity.pdbx_description
1 polymer ?
#
loop_
_entity_poly.entity_id
_entity_poly.type
_entity_poly.pdbx_seq_one_letter_code
_entity_poly.pdbx_strand_id
1 'polypeptide(L)'
;KFDIYKAIMNHSNLFFQFALRLPMSSLIDLYSIDKDFHWRFNKHGHSLIHDYIRYNSKEASLIFSSMLAPKLCISDPTLKPMDGRHHLSRDIPSIRWIKMVMHRDTVLREIMTYLALDGYRFPRTTFTTLAKFWALMEFRKQAQREAFVSDLKVWTDADIYRFQHFLVKLDMRFGNPIHGKGMCQLSRLLLSQRSMTVLRDILAGYIPMDYVSLCEMVIRTIPTQQLDNTTDPWINQDVGGLIPFREWGVMSQEDWKQSGKRLDFGVDLVIMEGIKRELHVEASFADFVASGFIDSNTGKNRGLLGMGKDHYTLAMQPGRPKEEEIDAVEARLDKFF
;
A
#
# COMPACT_ATOMS: atom_id res chain seq x y z
N LYS A 1 -23.68 35.66 28.44
CA LYS A 1 -24.43 34.68 27.63
C LYS A 1 -23.60 33.40 27.56
N PHE A 2 -24.15 32.25 27.90
CA PHE A 2 -23.42 30.97 27.85
C PHE A 2 -23.15 30.58 26.39
N ASP A 3 -21.92 30.13 26.13
CA ASP A 3 -21.48 29.64 24.83
C ASP A 3 -20.95 28.21 25.02
N ILE A 4 -21.67 27.25 24.46
CA ILE A 4 -21.36 25.83 24.58
C ILE A 4 -20.02 25.49 23.94
N TYR A 5 -19.65 26.14 22.84
CA TYR A 5 -18.38 25.90 22.17
C TYR A 5 -17.22 26.31 23.07
N LYS A 6 -17.28 27.52 23.65
CA LYS A 6 -16.27 27.98 24.61
C LYS A 6 -16.22 27.11 25.87
N ALA A 7 -17.36 26.59 26.33
CA ALA A 7 -17.39 25.66 27.45
C ALA A 7 -16.68 24.34 27.13
N ILE A 8 -16.91 23.76 25.96
CA ILE A 8 -16.22 22.55 25.47
C ILE A 8 -14.72 22.83 25.31
N MET A 9 -14.36 23.94 24.66
CA MET A 9 -12.95 24.33 24.49
C MET A 9 -12.27 24.43 25.84
N ASN A 10 -12.92 25.03 26.83
CA ASN A 10 -12.31 25.26 28.14
C ASN A 10 -12.11 24.00 28.98
N HIS A 11 -12.97 23.02 28.82
CA HIS A 11 -12.89 21.77 29.56
C HIS A 11 -11.82 20.82 28.98
N SER A 12 -10.81 20.46 29.78
CA SER A 12 -9.67 19.64 29.35
C SER A 12 -10.08 18.35 28.65
N ASN A 13 -10.95 17.54 29.25
CA ASN A 13 -11.35 16.25 28.69
C ASN A 13 -12.28 16.37 27.46
N LEU A 14 -13.20 17.34 27.44
CA LEU A 14 -14.15 17.50 26.34
C LEU A 14 -13.47 18.05 25.09
N PHE A 15 -12.46 18.93 25.26
CA PHE A 15 -11.66 19.43 24.15
C PHE A 15 -11.03 18.31 23.32
N PHE A 16 -10.38 17.32 23.95
CA PHE A 16 -9.79 16.19 23.23
C PHE A 16 -10.87 15.39 22.49
N GLN A 17 -11.96 15.02 23.17
CA GLN A 17 -13.02 14.23 22.53
C GLN A 17 -13.67 14.97 21.36
N PHE A 18 -13.81 16.29 21.47
CA PHE A 18 -14.27 17.15 20.39
C PHE A 18 -13.27 17.14 19.22
N ALA A 19 -11.99 17.47 19.47
CA ALA A 19 -10.98 17.58 18.44
C ALA A 19 -10.76 16.27 17.67
N LEU A 20 -10.78 15.12 18.34
CA LEU A 20 -10.61 13.80 17.73
C LEU A 20 -11.69 13.42 16.72
N ARG A 21 -12.91 13.96 16.89
CA ARG A 21 -14.08 13.64 16.06
C ARG A 21 -14.33 14.66 14.96
N LEU A 22 -13.54 15.74 14.90
CA LEU A 22 -13.68 16.71 13.83
C LEU A 22 -13.24 16.10 12.50
N PRO A 23 -14.00 16.32 11.41
CA PRO A 23 -13.49 16.13 10.06
C PRO A 23 -12.21 16.94 9.85
N MET A 24 -11.30 16.43 9.03
CA MET A 24 -9.99 17.04 8.85
C MET A 24 -10.07 18.49 8.33
N SER A 25 -11.05 18.80 7.46
CA SER A 25 -11.31 20.17 7.00
C SER A 25 -11.66 21.09 8.17
N SER A 26 -12.66 20.71 8.97
CA SER A 26 -13.10 21.49 10.14
C SER A 26 -12.00 21.66 11.19
N LEU A 27 -11.14 20.65 11.37
CA LEU A 27 -9.98 20.76 12.26
C LEU A 27 -8.99 21.83 11.78
N ILE A 28 -8.72 21.89 10.49
CA ILE A 28 -7.84 22.92 9.87
C ILE A 28 -8.48 24.30 9.97
N ASP A 29 -9.78 24.38 9.68
CA ASP A 29 -10.54 25.64 9.74
C ASP A 29 -10.52 26.22 11.15
N LEU A 30 -10.86 25.40 12.16
CA LEU A 30 -10.82 25.82 13.56
C LEU A 30 -9.40 26.17 14.02
N TYR A 31 -8.39 25.41 13.58
CA TYR A 31 -6.98 25.72 13.87
C TYR A 31 -6.53 27.07 13.30
N SER A 32 -7.12 27.49 12.17
CA SER A 32 -6.74 28.71 11.46
C SER A 32 -7.57 29.93 11.89
N ILE A 33 -8.83 29.73 12.26
CA ILE A 33 -9.80 30.80 12.54
C ILE A 33 -9.86 31.12 14.04
N ASP A 34 -9.93 30.10 14.91
CA ASP A 34 -10.19 30.29 16.33
C ASP A 34 -8.88 30.29 17.16
N LYS A 35 -8.65 31.40 17.86
CA LYS A 35 -7.42 31.60 18.65
C LYS A 35 -7.32 30.66 19.84
N ASP A 36 -8.44 30.36 20.50
CA ASP A 36 -8.47 29.52 21.70
C ASP A 36 -8.21 28.05 21.31
N PHE A 37 -8.84 27.59 20.22
CA PHE A 37 -8.58 26.29 19.61
C PHE A 37 -7.12 26.17 19.15
N HIS A 38 -6.60 27.16 18.43
CA HIS A 38 -5.22 27.19 17.97
C HIS A 38 -4.22 27.04 19.14
N TRP A 39 -4.41 27.82 20.21
CA TRP A 39 -3.56 27.77 21.39
C TRP A 39 -3.62 26.41 22.10
N ARG A 40 -4.83 25.87 22.30
CA ARG A 40 -5.01 24.55 22.96
C ARG A 40 -4.45 23.41 22.12
N PHE A 41 -4.66 23.47 20.81
CA PHE A 41 -4.10 22.51 19.86
C PHE A 41 -2.58 22.52 19.94
N ASN A 42 -1.94 23.69 19.88
CA ASN A 42 -0.48 23.81 20.00
C ASN A 42 0.03 23.31 21.36
N LYS A 43 -0.66 23.65 22.46
CA LYS A 43 -0.29 23.21 23.81
C LYS A 43 -0.23 21.68 23.97
N HIS A 44 -1.14 20.97 23.30
CA HIS A 44 -1.28 19.53 23.36
C HIS A 44 -0.95 18.83 22.03
N GLY A 45 -0.27 19.51 21.11
CA GLY A 45 -0.20 19.14 19.69
C GLY A 45 0.35 17.75 19.46
N HIS A 46 1.43 17.39 20.17
CA HIS A 46 2.03 16.06 20.07
C HIS A 46 1.03 14.94 20.36
N SER A 47 0.38 14.97 21.54
CA SER A 47 -0.57 13.94 21.95
C SER A 47 -1.82 13.95 21.08
N LEU A 48 -2.37 15.13 20.82
CA LEU A 48 -3.61 15.28 20.07
C LEU A 48 -3.45 14.78 18.62
N ILE A 49 -2.30 15.02 17.98
CA ILE A 49 -2.03 14.54 16.62
C ILE A 49 -1.94 13.01 16.58
N HIS A 50 -1.23 12.40 17.54
CA HIS A 50 -1.14 10.93 17.64
C HIS A 50 -2.49 10.29 17.96
N ASP A 51 -3.26 10.87 18.87
CA ASP A 51 -4.59 10.36 19.22
C ASP A 51 -5.57 10.54 18.06
N TYR A 52 -5.49 11.66 17.32
CA TYR A 52 -6.35 11.94 16.17
C TYR A 52 -6.16 10.87 15.08
N ILE A 53 -4.90 10.55 14.75
CA ILE A 53 -4.64 9.54 13.72
C ILE A 53 -4.97 8.13 14.22
N ARG A 54 -4.77 7.84 15.51
CA ARG A 54 -5.12 6.54 16.10
C ARG A 54 -6.64 6.32 16.08
N TYR A 55 -7.41 7.39 16.26
CA TYR A 55 -8.87 7.37 16.18
C TYR A 55 -9.37 7.17 14.74
N ASN A 56 -8.82 7.92 13.78
CA ASN A 56 -9.31 7.93 12.39
C ASN A 56 -8.68 6.86 11.48
N SER A 57 -7.45 6.42 11.75
CA SER A 57 -6.69 5.48 10.91
C SER A 57 -5.75 4.60 11.76
N LYS A 58 -6.33 3.79 12.65
CA LYS A 58 -5.60 2.99 13.64
C LYS A 58 -4.46 2.16 13.03
N GLU A 59 -4.75 1.38 11.99
CA GLU A 59 -3.78 0.45 11.39
C GLU A 59 -2.62 1.20 10.71
N ALA A 60 -2.94 2.23 9.91
CA ALA A 60 -1.97 3.06 9.23
C ALA A 60 -1.06 3.84 10.21
N SER A 61 -1.62 4.30 11.35
CA SER A 61 -0.86 5.05 12.37
C SER A 61 0.29 4.27 13.00
N LEU A 62 0.20 2.94 13.01
CA LEU A 62 1.23 2.07 13.58
C LEU A 62 2.41 1.86 12.63
N ILE A 63 2.18 1.99 11.33
CA ILE A 63 3.18 1.73 10.28
C ILE A 63 3.83 3.03 9.82
N PHE A 64 3.04 4.06 9.53
CA PHE A 64 3.53 5.33 8.98
C PHE A 64 3.99 6.29 10.08
N SER A 65 5.05 5.91 10.79
CA SER A 65 5.63 6.74 11.86
C SER A 65 6.07 8.13 11.37
N SER A 66 5.91 9.14 12.21
CA SER A 66 6.41 10.50 11.96
C SER A 66 7.93 10.55 11.78
N MET A 67 8.65 9.59 12.38
CA MET A 67 10.10 9.45 12.24
C MET A 67 10.52 9.11 10.81
N LEU A 68 9.66 8.44 10.04
CA LEU A 68 9.91 8.13 8.63
C LEU A 68 9.67 9.33 7.71
N ALA A 69 8.98 10.37 8.21
CA ALA A 69 8.61 11.56 7.45
C ALA A 69 9.01 12.86 8.19
N PRO A 70 10.30 13.07 8.51
CA PRO A 70 10.75 14.23 9.29
C PRO A 70 10.41 15.57 8.62
N LYS A 71 10.30 15.60 7.29
CA LYS A 71 9.87 16.79 6.51
C LYS A 71 8.43 17.23 6.80
N LEU A 72 7.62 16.36 7.40
CA LEU A 72 6.25 16.63 7.79
C LEU A 72 6.12 16.90 9.30
N CYS A 73 7.23 16.97 10.02
CA CYS A 73 7.27 17.41 11.42
C CYS A 73 7.51 18.92 11.49
N ILE A 74 7.11 19.51 12.61
CA ILE A 74 7.37 20.91 12.97
C ILE A 74 8.01 20.94 14.35
N SER A 75 8.81 21.96 14.63
CA SER A 75 9.29 22.18 15.99
C SER A 75 8.10 22.45 16.93
N ASP A 76 8.13 21.84 18.11
CA ASP A 76 7.06 21.96 19.11
C ASP A 76 6.75 23.44 19.39
N PRO A 77 5.50 23.90 19.13
CA PRO A 77 5.13 25.29 19.37
C PRO A 77 5.27 25.73 20.84
N THR A 78 5.31 24.77 21.77
CA THR A 78 5.55 25.02 23.19
C THR A 78 7.03 25.02 23.57
N LEU A 79 7.93 24.84 22.60
CA LEU A 79 9.39 24.82 22.75
C LEU A 79 9.87 23.83 23.81
N LYS A 80 9.18 22.70 23.93
CA LYS A 80 9.58 21.62 24.83
C LYS A 80 10.93 21.05 24.39
N PRO A 81 11.89 20.90 25.33
CA PRO A 81 13.23 20.49 24.98
C PRO A 81 13.26 19.04 24.46
N MET A 82 14.16 18.78 23.52
CA MET A 82 14.42 17.45 22.98
C MET A 82 15.40 16.70 23.88
N ASP A 83 15.01 15.56 24.43
CA ASP A 83 15.88 14.60 25.15
C ASP A 83 16.91 15.25 26.09
N GLY A 84 16.46 16.16 26.96
CA GLY A 84 17.31 16.86 27.93
C GLY A 84 18.21 17.96 27.36
N ARG A 85 18.19 18.21 26.05
CA ARG A 85 18.90 19.31 25.40
C ARG A 85 18.06 20.58 25.42
N HIS A 86 18.23 21.38 26.47
CA HIS A 86 17.43 22.59 26.72
C HIS A 86 17.42 23.62 25.59
N HIS A 87 18.45 23.66 24.76
CA HIS A 87 18.58 24.62 23.65
C HIS A 87 17.86 24.21 22.34
N LEU A 88 17.34 22.97 22.26
CA LEU A 88 16.70 22.44 21.06
C LEU A 88 15.25 22.07 21.37
N SER A 89 14.31 22.65 20.63
CA SER A 89 12.92 22.21 20.66
C SER A 89 12.81 20.84 19.99
N ARG A 90 12.05 19.93 20.60
CA ARG A 90 11.71 18.66 19.95
C ARG A 90 10.84 18.91 18.71
N ASP A 91 10.94 18.01 17.74
CA ASP A 91 10.05 17.98 16.59
C ASP A 91 8.82 17.10 16.87
N ILE A 92 7.65 17.57 16.47
CA ILE A 92 6.38 16.88 16.60
C ILE A 92 5.77 16.69 15.19
N PRO A 93 4.98 15.62 14.96
CA PRO A 93 4.24 15.49 13.71
C PRO A 93 3.34 16.71 13.49
N SER A 94 3.13 17.10 12.24
CA SER A 94 2.22 18.19 11.89
C SER A 94 0.86 17.69 11.39
N ILE A 95 -0.09 18.61 11.21
CA ILE A 95 -1.34 18.38 10.48
C ILE A 95 -1.08 17.81 9.07
N ARG A 96 0.03 18.17 8.41
CA ARG A 96 0.41 17.61 7.10
C ARG A 96 0.74 16.12 7.19
N TRP A 97 1.37 15.69 8.28
CA TRP A 97 1.62 14.27 8.53
C TRP A 97 0.29 13.51 8.71
N ILE A 98 -0.68 14.06 9.46
CA ILE A 98 -2.03 13.46 9.56
C ILE A 98 -2.64 13.27 8.17
N LYS A 99 -2.67 14.32 7.35
CA LYS A 99 -3.22 14.26 5.99
C LYS A 99 -2.56 13.15 5.16
N MET A 100 -1.23 13.03 5.26
CA MET A 100 -0.48 11.98 4.57
C MET A 100 -0.91 10.59 5.03
N VAL A 101 -0.97 10.33 6.34
CA VAL A 101 -1.33 9.00 6.86
C VAL A 101 -2.77 8.63 6.49
N MET A 102 -3.72 9.56 6.65
CA MET A 102 -5.13 9.33 6.28
C MET A 102 -5.30 9.09 4.77
N HIS A 103 -4.54 9.81 3.94
CA HIS A 103 -4.54 9.58 2.49
C HIS A 103 -4.05 8.18 2.15
N ARG A 104 -2.96 7.73 2.76
CA ARG A 104 -2.44 6.36 2.55
C ARG A 104 -3.41 5.28 3.03
N ASP A 105 -4.02 5.48 4.20
CA ASP A 105 -5.07 4.58 4.71
C ASP A 105 -6.22 4.45 3.70
N THR A 106 -6.70 5.57 3.17
CA THR A 106 -7.76 5.60 2.15
C THR A 106 -7.35 4.86 0.88
N VAL A 107 -6.17 5.17 0.34
CA VAL A 107 -5.67 4.53 -0.90
C VAL A 107 -5.55 3.02 -0.75
N LEU A 108 -5.01 2.53 0.38
CA LEU A 108 -4.89 1.10 0.63
C LEU A 108 -6.27 0.42 0.75
N ARG A 109 -7.22 1.05 1.44
CA ARG A 109 -8.60 0.54 1.54
C ARG A 109 -9.28 0.50 0.19
N GLU A 110 -9.08 1.52 -0.64
CA GLU A 110 -9.62 1.57 -2.01
C GLU A 110 -9.04 0.46 -2.88
N ILE A 111 -7.71 0.24 -2.87
CA ILE A 111 -7.08 -0.87 -3.61
C ILE A 111 -7.70 -2.22 -3.22
N MET A 112 -7.79 -2.47 -1.90
CA MET A 112 -8.42 -3.71 -1.42
C MET A 112 -9.89 -3.80 -1.80
N THR A 113 -10.60 -2.68 -1.83
CA THR A 113 -12.03 -2.62 -2.20
C THR A 113 -12.22 -2.90 -3.69
N TYR A 114 -11.45 -2.27 -4.58
CA TYR A 114 -11.53 -2.52 -6.02
C TYR A 114 -11.23 -3.97 -6.35
N LEU A 115 -10.18 -4.54 -5.76
CA LEU A 115 -9.86 -5.95 -5.93
C LEU A 115 -10.98 -6.85 -5.38
N ALA A 116 -11.56 -6.53 -4.23
CA ALA A 116 -12.66 -7.31 -3.66
C ALA A 116 -13.95 -7.24 -4.49
N LEU A 117 -14.25 -6.09 -5.10
CA LEU A 117 -15.37 -5.92 -6.03
C LEU A 117 -15.21 -6.80 -7.27
N ASP A 118 -13.97 -6.93 -7.75
CA ASP A 118 -13.61 -7.82 -8.86
C ASP A 118 -13.47 -9.31 -8.45
N GLY A 119 -13.79 -9.65 -7.19
CA GLY A 119 -13.78 -11.02 -6.66
C GLY A 119 -12.48 -11.47 -6.01
N TYR A 120 -11.43 -10.64 -6.04
CA TYR A 120 -10.12 -10.92 -5.44
C TYR A 120 -10.11 -10.49 -3.96
N ARG A 121 -10.40 -11.44 -3.06
CA ARG A 121 -10.56 -11.18 -1.62
C ARG A 121 -9.29 -11.47 -0.84
N PHE A 122 -9.07 -10.70 0.22
CA PHE A 122 -7.91 -10.84 1.12
C PHE A 122 -8.32 -10.86 2.59
N PRO A 123 -7.52 -11.49 3.47
CA PRO A 123 -7.62 -11.28 4.91
C PRO A 123 -7.52 -9.79 5.28
N ARG A 124 -8.21 -9.38 6.35
CA ARG A 124 -8.15 -7.98 6.83
C ARG A 124 -6.71 -7.54 7.16
N THR A 125 -5.90 -8.47 7.64
CA THR A 125 -4.48 -8.23 7.98
C THR A 125 -3.60 -7.91 6.77
N THR A 126 -4.05 -8.18 5.54
CA THR A 126 -3.32 -7.80 4.32
C THR A 126 -3.16 -6.28 4.21
N PHE A 127 -4.08 -5.50 4.77
CA PHE A 127 -3.93 -4.04 4.86
C PHE A 127 -2.59 -3.65 5.50
N THR A 128 -2.28 -4.27 6.65
CA THR A 128 -1.05 -3.98 7.40
C THR A 128 0.19 -4.35 6.59
N THR A 129 0.16 -5.49 5.89
CA THR A 129 1.24 -5.93 4.99
C THR A 129 1.44 -4.93 3.84
N LEU A 130 0.37 -4.44 3.22
CA LEU A 130 0.46 -3.44 2.16
C LEU A 130 0.93 -2.08 2.68
N ALA A 131 0.56 -1.69 3.90
CA ALA A 131 1.07 -0.48 4.54
C ALA A 131 2.59 -0.57 4.78
N LYS A 132 3.08 -1.74 5.26
CA LYS A 132 4.52 -2.01 5.40
C LYS A 132 5.23 -1.95 4.04
N PHE A 133 4.62 -2.53 3.01
CA PHE A 133 5.16 -2.46 1.66
C PHE A 133 5.22 -1.03 1.12
N TRP A 134 4.19 -0.21 1.34
CA TRP A 134 4.25 1.19 0.95
C TRP A 134 5.38 1.92 1.71
N ALA A 135 5.56 1.68 3.00
CA ALA A 135 6.71 2.22 3.72
C ALA A 135 8.04 1.77 3.10
N LEU A 136 8.15 0.52 2.64
CA LEU A 136 9.32 -0.01 1.93
C LEU A 136 9.61 0.77 0.63
N MET A 137 8.57 1.09 -0.15
CA MET A 137 8.71 1.85 -1.41
C MET A 137 9.35 3.23 -1.20
N GLU A 138 9.22 3.82 -0.01
CA GLU A 138 9.68 5.18 0.28
C GLU A 138 11.13 5.25 0.79
N PHE A 139 11.74 4.13 1.18
CA PHE A 139 13.15 4.13 1.52
C PHE A 139 13.99 4.43 0.28
N ARG A 140 14.91 5.37 0.46
CA ARG A 140 15.75 5.95 -0.60
C ARG A 140 17.07 5.19 -0.80
N LYS A 141 17.43 4.35 0.17
CA LYS A 141 18.70 3.64 0.26
C LYS A 141 18.45 2.14 0.29
N GLN A 142 19.26 1.40 -0.46
CA GLN A 142 19.16 -0.05 -0.56
C GLN A 142 19.34 -0.72 0.81
N ALA A 143 20.38 -0.31 1.55
CA ALA A 143 20.66 -0.85 2.89
C ALA A 143 19.50 -0.66 3.87
N GLN A 144 18.74 0.44 3.75
CA GLN A 144 17.55 0.67 4.59
C GLN A 144 16.39 -0.27 4.20
N ARG A 145 16.20 -0.51 2.90
CA ARG A 145 15.18 -1.45 2.41
C ARG A 145 15.47 -2.87 2.89
N GLU A 146 16.70 -3.32 2.73
CA GLU A 146 17.16 -4.65 3.16
C GLU A 146 17.01 -4.81 4.67
N ALA A 147 17.49 -3.85 5.46
CA ALA A 147 17.36 -3.87 6.92
C ALA A 147 15.89 -3.93 7.34
N PHE A 148 15.01 -3.13 6.72
CA PHE A 148 13.59 -3.10 7.04
C PHE A 148 12.88 -4.42 6.74
N VAL A 149 13.16 -5.04 5.59
CA VAL A 149 12.54 -6.32 5.20
C VAL A 149 13.09 -7.49 6.00
N SER A 150 14.39 -7.46 6.36
CA SER A 150 15.03 -8.52 7.14
C SER A 150 14.63 -8.56 8.63
N ASP A 151 14.05 -7.48 9.17
CA ASP A 151 13.64 -7.42 10.57
C ASP A 151 12.35 -8.22 10.81
N LEU A 152 12.46 -9.36 11.49
CA LEU A 152 11.34 -10.25 11.86
C LEU A 152 10.26 -9.58 12.73
N LYS A 153 10.62 -8.53 13.48
CA LYS A 153 9.64 -7.76 14.28
C LYS A 153 8.76 -6.88 13.40
N VAL A 154 9.28 -6.48 12.24
CA VAL A 154 8.58 -5.65 11.28
C VAL A 154 7.90 -6.52 10.22
N TRP A 155 8.62 -7.42 9.58
CA TRP A 155 8.13 -8.34 8.56
C TRP A 155 8.12 -9.77 9.09
N THR A 156 6.93 -10.22 9.47
CA THR A 156 6.72 -11.62 9.87
C THR A 156 6.59 -12.51 8.64
N ASP A 157 6.77 -13.82 8.81
CA ASP A 157 6.61 -14.77 7.71
C ASP A 157 5.18 -14.72 7.14
N ALA A 158 4.20 -14.54 8.01
CA ALA A 158 2.81 -14.34 7.61
C ALA A 158 2.60 -13.06 6.77
N ASP A 159 3.42 -12.02 6.95
CA ASP A 159 3.38 -10.85 6.06
C ASP A 159 3.94 -11.17 4.68
N ILE A 160 5.01 -11.96 4.58
CA ILE A 160 5.58 -12.39 3.29
C ILE A 160 4.55 -13.24 2.53
N TYR A 161 3.92 -14.21 3.19
CA TYR A 161 2.83 -15.00 2.61
C TYR A 161 1.66 -14.14 2.11
N ARG A 162 1.18 -13.18 2.92
CA ARG A 162 0.09 -12.27 2.53
C ARG A 162 0.49 -11.36 1.37
N PHE A 163 1.74 -10.93 1.32
CA PHE A 163 2.24 -10.11 0.23
C PHE A 163 2.29 -10.90 -1.07
N GLN A 164 2.82 -12.11 -1.06
CA GLN A 164 2.84 -12.95 -2.26
C GLN A 164 1.42 -13.37 -2.71
N HIS A 165 0.53 -13.67 -1.76
CA HIS A 165 -0.89 -13.87 -2.08
C HIS A 165 -1.49 -12.64 -2.78
N PHE A 166 -1.19 -11.43 -2.28
CA PHE A 166 -1.58 -10.19 -2.94
C PHE A 166 -1.02 -10.07 -4.36
N LEU A 167 0.27 -10.39 -4.58
CA LEU A 167 0.88 -10.37 -5.91
C LEU A 167 0.17 -11.30 -6.89
N VAL A 168 -0.05 -12.56 -6.51
CA VAL A 168 -0.73 -13.55 -7.36
C VAL A 168 -2.11 -13.06 -7.77
N LYS A 169 -2.90 -12.56 -6.81
CA LYS A 169 -4.24 -12.03 -7.10
C LYS A 169 -4.20 -10.79 -7.97
N LEU A 170 -3.22 -9.93 -7.77
CA LEU A 170 -3.04 -8.73 -8.58
C LEU A 170 -2.69 -9.09 -10.03
N ASP A 171 -1.81 -10.06 -10.25
CA ASP A 171 -1.50 -10.56 -11.59
C ASP A 171 -2.69 -11.27 -12.24
N MET A 172 -3.47 -12.03 -11.47
CA MET A 172 -4.73 -12.61 -12.00
C MET A 172 -5.71 -11.52 -12.44
N ARG A 173 -5.73 -10.35 -11.76
CA ARG A 173 -6.59 -9.23 -12.10
C ARG A 173 -6.18 -8.55 -13.41
N PHE A 174 -4.88 -8.36 -13.64
CA PHE A 174 -4.37 -7.77 -14.89
C PHE A 174 -4.31 -8.78 -16.05
N GLY A 175 -4.07 -10.05 -15.74
CA GLY A 175 -4.13 -11.15 -16.72
C GLY A 175 -5.54 -11.49 -17.18
N ASN A 176 -6.59 -10.99 -16.51
CA ASN A 176 -7.98 -11.23 -16.92
C ASN A 176 -8.23 -10.62 -18.33
N PRO A 177 -8.63 -11.41 -19.34
CA PRO A 177 -8.81 -10.91 -20.70
C PRO A 177 -9.99 -9.93 -20.84
N ILE A 178 -10.98 -10.00 -19.95
CA ILE A 178 -12.18 -9.16 -19.98
C ILE A 178 -11.92 -7.84 -19.25
N HIS A 179 -11.44 -7.91 -18.01
CA HIS A 179 -11.30 -6.72 -17.15
C HIS A 179 -9.88 -6.18 -17.04
N GLY A 180 -8.86 -7.00 -17.31
CA GLY A 180 -7.44 -6.71 -17.10
C GLY A 180 -6.66 -6.37 -18.38
N LYS A 181 -7.30 -6.50 -19.55
CA LYS A 181 -6.68 -6.36 -20.88
C LYS A 181 -5.63 -7.45 -21.21
N GLY A 182 -5.59 -8.54 -20.44
CA GLY A 182 -4.71 -9.69 -20.71
C GLY A 182 -3.21 -9.41 -20.55
N MET A 183 -2.84 -8.39 -19.77
CA MET A 183 -1.44 -8.03 -19.57
C MET A 183 -0.83 -8.84 -18.43
N CYS A 184 0.29 -9.53 -18.70
CA CYS A 184 1.04 -10.28 -17.70
C CYS A 184 2.15 -9.43 -17.07
N GLN A 185 2.52 -9.74 -15.81
CA GLN A 185 3.64 -9.12 -15.06
C GLN A 185 3.53 -7.61 -14.78
N LEU A 186 2.35 -7.02 -14.98
CA LEU A 186 2.12 -5.60 -14.70
C LEU A 186 2.25 -5.29 -13.20
N SER A 187 1.98 -6.27 -12.32
CA SER A 187 2.12 -6.12 -10.87
C SER A 187 3.50 -5.61 -10.45
N ARG A 188 4.57 -6.18 -11.00
CA ARG A 188 5.95 -5.81 -10.70
C ARG A 188 6.24 -4.37 -11.11
N LEU A 189 5.81 -3.95 -12.30
CA LEU A 189 5.99 -2.57 -12.76
C LEU A 189 5.25 -1.57 -11.86
N LEU A 190 3.98 -1.86 -11.54
CA LEU A 190 3.12 -0.95 -10.75
C LEU A 190 3.58 -0.84 -9.30
N LEU A 191 4.05 -1.93 -8.71
CA LEU A 191 4.58 -1.96 -7.34
C LEU A 191 6.02 -1.45 -7.26
N SER A 192 6.67 -1.21 -8.40
CA SER A 192 7.97 -0.54 -8.49
C SER A 192 7.87 0.97 -8.63
N GLN A 193 6.66 1.51 -8.76
CA GLN A 193 6.42 2.96 -8.78
C GLN A 193 6.72 3.58 -7.41
N ARG A 194 6.77 4.92 -7.32
CA ARG A 194 7.04 5.62 -6.06
C ARG A 194 5.92 5.56 -5.03
N SER A 195 4.70 5.25 -5.45
CA SER A 195 3.51 5.30 -4.60
C SER A 195 2.48 4.26 -5.04
N MET A 196 1.79 3.69 -4.06
CA MET A 196 0.62 2.83 -4.30
C MET A 196 -0.57 3.60 -4.90
N THR A 197 -0.54 4.94 -4.88
CA THR A 197 -1.55 5.77 -5.55
C THR A 197 -1.67 5.45 -7.03
N VAL A 198 -0.55 5.16 -7.72
CA VAL A 198 -0.57 4.80 -9.15
C VAL A 198 -1.38 3.53 -9.37
N LEU A 199 -1.15 2.50 -8.55
CA LEU A 199 -1.92 1.26 -8.60
C LEU A 199 -3.41 1.53 -8.33
N ARG A 200 -3.74 2.33 -7.31
CA ARG A 200 -5.13 2.71 -7.02
C ARG A 200 -5.77 3.42 -8.21
N ASP A 201 -5.09 4.39 -8.79
CA ASP A 201 -5.60 5.19 -9.90
C ASP A 201 -5.84 4.35 -11.16
N ILE A 202 -4.99 3.35 -11.40
CA ILE A 202 -5.19 2.37 -12.48
C ILE A 202 -6.41 1.48 -12.20
N LEU A 203 -6.53 0.95 -10.97
CA LEU A 203 -7.68 0.10 -10.59
C LEU A 203 -9.01 0.88 -10.63
N ALA A 204 -8.98 2.16 -10.26
CA ALA A 204 -10.13 3.06 -10.34
C ALA A 204 -10.46 3.51 -11.78
N GLY A 205 -9.57 3.27 -12.75
CA GLY A 205 -9.72 3.72 -14.13
C GLY A 205 -9.39 5.21 -14.36
N TYR A 206 -8.76 5.90 -13.40
CA TYR A 206 -8.29 7.27 -13.57
C TYR A 206 -7.05 7.36 -14.47
N ILE A 207 -6.17 6.35 -14.43
CA ILE A 207 -5.03 6.24 -15.34
C ILE A 207 -5.36 5.16 -16.38
N PRO A 208 -5.42 5.49 -17.67
CA PRO A 208 -5.64 4.49 -18.71
C PRO A 208 -4.44 3.55 -18.79
N MET A 209 -4.70 2.24 -18.85
CA MET A 209 -3.69 1.24 -19.23
C MET A 209 -3.55 1.21 -20.75
N ASP A 210 -3.02 2.28 -21.34
CA ASP A 210 -2.65 2.33 -22.75
C ASP A 210 -1.14 2.12 -22.93
N TYR A 211 -0.74 1.88 -24.17
CA TYR A 211 0.65 1.58 -24.50
C TYR A 211 1.60 2.72 -24.09
N VAL A 212 1.23 3.97 -24.38
CA VAL A 212 2.06 5.14 -24.10
C VAL A 212 2.30 5.30 -22.59
N SER A 213 1.24 5.30 -21.78
CA SER A 213 1.36 5.46 -20.32
C SER A 213 2.20 4.35 -19.70
N LEU A 214 2.06 3.11 -20.18
CA LEU A 214 2.85 1.98 -19.70
C LEU A 214 4.32 2.09 -20.12
N CYS A 215 4.61 2.44 -21.37
CA CYS A 215 5.98 2.69 -21.82
C CYS A 215 6.64 3.81 -21.02
N GLU A 216 5.92 4.89 -20.71
CA GLU A 216 6.44 5.95 -19.87
C GLU A 216 6.82 5.45 -18.47
N MET A 217 5.97 4.63 -17.85
CA MET A 217 6.28 4.00 -16.57
C MET A 217 7.50 3.08 -16.68
N VAL A 218 7.56 2.23 -17.71
CA VAL A 218 8.70 1.33 -17.95
C VAL A 218 10.01 2.10 -18.09
N ILE A 219 10.05 3.13 -18.93
CA ILE A 219 11.25 3.94 -19.18
C ILE A 219 11.73 4.62 -17.90
N ARG A 220 10.84 5.11 -17.05
CA ARG A 220 11.19 5.75 -15.78
C ARG A 220 11.64 4.75 -14.71
N THR A 221 11.12 3.53 -14.77
CA THR A 221 11.32 2.51 -13.73
C THR A 221 12.52 1.62 -13.99
N ILE A 222 12.63 1.07 -15.20
CA ILE A 222 13.63 0.06 -15.56
C ILE A 222 14.90 0.75 -16.07
N PRO A 223 16.10 0.38 -15.59
CA PRO A 223 17.35 0.92 -16.11
C PRO A 223 17.50 0.61 -17.61
N THR A 224 18.05 1.56 -18.39
CA THR A 224 18.23 1.42 -19.83
C THR A 224 19.07 0.20 -20.22
N GLN A 225 20.01 -0.23 -19.37
CA GLN A 225 20.83 -1.42 -19.62
C GLN A 225 20.04 -2.74 -19.54
N GLN A 226 18.88 -2.73 -18.87
CA GLN A 226 17.98 -3.87 -18.75
C GLN A 226 16.85 -3.83 -19.79
N LEU A 227 16.70 -2.73 -20.52
CA LEU A 227 15.76 -2.64 -21.63
C LEU A 227 16.38 -3.27 -22.86
N ASP A 228 15.70 -4.28 -23.42
CA ASP A 228 16.09 -4.87 -24.68
C ASP A 228 15.68 -3.97 -25.85
N ASN A 229 16.51 -2.96 -26.08
CA ASN A 229 16.34 -2.01 -27.17
C ASN A 229 16.55 -2.64 -28.56
N THR A 230 17.01 -3.90 -28.62
CA THR A 230 17.18 -4.63 -29.89
C THR A 230 15.88 -5.31 -30.32
N THR A 231 15.12 -5.84 -29.36
CA THR A 231 13.81 -6.44 -29.60
C THR A 231 12.70 -5.39 -29.70
N ASP A 232 12.80 -4.28 -28.95
CA ASP A 232 11.79 -3.22 -28.90
C ASP A 232 12.34 -1.82 -29.25
N PRO A 233 12.79 -1.59 -30.50
CA PRO A 233 13.43 -0.33 -30.90
C PRO A 233 12.52 0.90 -30.78
N TRP A 234 11.19 0.72 -30.85
CA TRP A 234 10.16 1.76 -30.71
C TRP A 234 10.12 2.40 -29.31
N ILE A 235 10.55 1.69 -28.25
CA ILE A 235 10.60 2.26 -26.88
C ILE A 235 11.51 3.51 -26.85
N ASN A 236 12.64 3.45 -27.56
CA ASN A 236 13.58 4.55 -27.66
C ASN A 236 13.17 5.60 -28.70
N GLN A 237 12.50 5.19 -29.79
CA GLN A 237 12.21 6.09 -30.93
C GLN A 237 10.93 6.92 -30.73
N ASP A 238 9.85 6.33 -30.22
CA ASP A 238 8.54 7.00 -30.18
C ASP A 238 8.22 7.60 -28.80
N VAL A 239 8.55 6.89 -27.71
CA VAL A 239 8.23 7.32 -26.34
C VAL A 239 9.44 7.92 -25.62
N GLY A 240 10.65 7.41 -25.92
CA GLY A 240 11.91 7.93 -25.37
C GLY A 240 12.15 9.42 -25.65
N GLY A 241 11.62 9.95 -26.77
CA GLY A 241 11.70 11.38 -27.10
C GLY A 241 10.83 12.29 -26.21
N LEU A 242 9.78 11.75 -25.58
CA LEU A 242 8.85 12.50 -24.72
C LEU A 242 9.38 12.63 -23.28
N ILE A 243 10.21 11.68 -22.84
CA ILE A 243 10.77 11.66 -21.48
C ILE A 243 12.22 12.14 -21.51
N PRO A 244 12.57 13.19 -20.75
CA PRO A 244 13.96 13.64 -20.63
C PRO A 244 14.89 12.50 -20.19
N PHE A 245 16.03 12.33 -20.85
CA PHE A 245 17.00 11.25 -20.55
C PHE A 245 17.40 11.17 -19.06
N ARG A 246 17.41 12.30 -18.36
CA ARG A 246 17.68 12.39 -16.91
C ARG A 246 16.67 11.64 -16.04
N GLU A 247 15.50 11.27 -16.58
CA GLU A 247 14.39 10.63 -15.88
C GLU A 247 14.33 9.12 -16.17
N TRP A 248 15.18 8.61 -17.06
CA TRP A 248 15.23 7.21 -17.45
C TRP A 248 15.82 6.34 -16.34
N GLY A 249 15.13 5.25 -16.02
CA GLY A 249 15.53 4.28 -15.00
C GLY A 249 15.69 4.86 -13.59
N VAL A 250 15.33 6.13 -13.36
CA VAL A 250 15.61 6.83 -12.10
C VAL A 250 14.96 6.15 -10.89
N MET A 251 13.86 5.42 -11.08
CA MET A 251 13.24 4.72 -9.95
C MET A 251 14.07 3.55 -9.41
N SER A 252 14.96 2.99 -10.24
CA SER A 252 15.91 1.93 -9.87
C SER A 252 17.22 2.44 -9.26
N GLN A 253 17.29 3.73 -8.92
CA GLN A 253 18.50 4.36 -8.36
C GLN A 253 18.22 4.99 -6.99
N GLU A 254 19.19 4.89 -6.09
CA GLU A 254 19.14 5.47 -4.75
C GLU A 254 18.91 6.98 -4.81
N ASP A 255 18.19 7.48 -3.81
CA ASP A 255 17.69 8.86 -3.75
C ASP A 255 16.84 9.28 -4.95
N TRP A 256 16.56 8.35 -5.88
CA TRP A 256 15.97 8.56 -7.18
C TRP A 256 16.69 9.66 -7.96
N LYS A 257 18.00 9.47 -8.11
CA LYS A 257 18.88 10.32 -8.90
C LYS A 257 19.65 9.45 -9.85
N GLN A 258 19.94 9.95 -11.05
CA GLN A 258 20.68 9.20 -12.06
C GLN A 258 22.09 8.78 -11.60
N SER A 259 22.72 9.55 -10.71
CA SER A 259 24.01 9.23 -10.09
C SER A 259 23.90 8.35 -8.85
N GLY A 260 22.70 7.89 -8.50
CA GLY A 260 22.48 7.00 -7.37
C GLY A 260 23.14 5.64 -7.59
N LYS A 261 23.34 4.89 -6.50
CA LYS A 261 23.62 3.45 -6.62
C LYS A 261 22.34 2.72 -7.02
N ARG A 262 22.47 1.50 -7.53
CA ARG A 262 21.31 0.65 -7.81
C ARG A 262 20.44 0.47 -6.56
N LEU A 263 19.13 0.58 -6.76
CA LEU A 263 18.08 0.39 -5.77
C LEU A 263 17.14 -0.69 -6.32
N ASP A 264 17.12 -1.85 -5.67
CA ASP A 264 16.28 -2.96 -6.13
C ASP A 264 14.81 -2.68 -5.84
N PHE A 265 13.93 -3.27 -6.65
CA PHE A 265 12.50 -3.11 -6.51
C PHE A 265 12.02 -3.73 -5.20
N GLY A 266 11.14 -3.03 -4.49
CA GLY A 266 10.62 -3.52 -3.20
C GLY A 266 9.94 -4.87 -3.33
N VAL A 267 9.26 -5.13 -4.46
CA VAL A 267 8.63 -6.42 -4.76
C VAL A 267 9.64 -7.55 -4.73
N ASP A 268 10.79 -7.35 -5.39
CA ASP A 268 11.84 -8.36 -5.50
C ASP A 268 12.46 -8.62 -4.13
N LEU A 269 12.67 -7.58 -3.32
CA LEU A 269 13.21 -7.71 -1.97
C LEU A 269 12.33 -8.56 -1.05
N VAL A 270 11.00 -8.39 -1.10
CA VAL A 270 10.09 -9.20 -0.27
C VAL A 270 10.05 -10.65 -0.73
N ILE A 271 10.12 -10.90 -2.05
CA ILE A 271 10.20 -12.26 -2.61
C ILE A 271 11.51 -12.92 -2.18
N MET A 272 12.64 -12.24 -2.36
CA MET A 272 13.97 -12.73 -2.00
C MET A 272 14.09 -13.01 -0.50
N GLU A 273 13.48 -12.19 0.36
CA GLU A 273 13.44 -12.46 1.79
C GLU A 273 12.65 -13.72 2.11
N GLY A 274 11.54 -13.99 1.40
CA GLY A 274 10.80 -15.24 1.54
C GLY A 274 11.63 -16.48 1.17
N ILE A 275 12.45 -16.38 0.12
CA ILE A 275 13.39 -17.43 -0.30
C ILE A 275 14.48 -17.60 0.77
N LYS A 276 15.07 -16.50 1.25
CA LYS A 276 16.13 -16.51 2.27
C LYS A 276 15.67 -17.14 3.59
N ARG A 277 14.38 -17.01 3.92
CA ARG A 277 13.76 -17.62 5.10
C ARG A 277 13.24 -19.04 4.86
N GLU A 278 13.45 -19.60 3.67
CA GLU A 278 13.01 -20.96 3.29
C GLU A 278 11.50 -21.17 3.50
N LEU A 279 10.70 -20.15 3.21
CA LEU A 279 9.26 -20.20 3.46
C LEU A 279 8.49 -21.07 2.46
N HIS A 280 9.11 -21.42 1.33
CA HIS A 280 8.50 -22.24 0.27
C HIS A 280 7.09 -21.79 -0.14
N VAL A 281 6.92 -20.47 -0.31
CA VAL A 281 5.62 -19.85 -0.57
C VAL A 281 5.00 -20.33 -1.90
N GLU A 282 5.83 -20.77 -2.83
CA GLU A 282 5.45 -21.40 -4.10
C GLU A 282 4.51 -22.59 -3.92
N ALA A 283 4.67 -23.36 -2.83
CA ALA A 283 3.79 -24.49 -2.53
C ALA A 283 2.34 -24.05 -2.28
N SER A 284 2.13 -22.79 -1.88
CA SER A 284 0.80 -22.21 -1.61
C SER A 284 0.18 -21.48 -2.80
N PHE A 285 0.82 -21.44 -3.97
CA PHE A 285 0.32 -20.65 -5.11
C PHE A 285 -1.05 -21.13 -5.62
N ALA A 286 -1.28 -22.43 -5.66
CA ALA A 286 -2.58 -22.98 -6.04
C ALA A 286 -3.69 -22.53 -5.08
N ASP A 287 -3.40 -22.53 -3.76
CA ASP A 287 -4.32 -22.06 -2.75
C ASP A 287 -4.54 -20.55 -2.83
N PHE A 288 -3.50 -19.77 -3.15
CA PHE A 288 -3.64 -18.34 -3.42
C PHE A 288 -4.61 -18.10 -4.58
N VAL A 289 -4.46 -18.81 -5.70
CA VAL A 289 -5.36 -18.70 -6.84
C VAL A 289 -6.81 -19.03 -6.45
N ALA A 290 -7.03 -20.13 -5.73
CA ALA A 290 -8.36 -20.59 -5.32
C ALA A 290 -9.02 -19.73 -4.23
N SER A 291 -8.23 -19.13 -3.33
CA SER A 291 -8.73 -18.42 -2.16
C SER A 291 -9.68 -17.28 -2.53
N GLY A 292 -10.77 -17.09 -1.77
CA GLY A 292 -11.74 -16.03 -2.03
C GLY A 292 -12.75 -16.32 -3.15
N PHE A 293 -12.45 -17.26 -4.05
CA PHE A 293 -13.40 -17.84 -5.01
C PHE A 293 -14.06 -19.11 -4.47
N ILE A 294 -13.33 -19.89 -3.67
CA ILE A 294 -13.83 -21.11 -3.03
C ILE A 294 -13.85 -20.92 -1.52
N ASP A 295 -14.90 -21.41 -0.88
CA ASP A 295 -15.01 -21.47 0.56
C ASP A 295 -14.27 -22.70 1.10
N SER A 296 -13.18 -22.48 1.81
CA SER A 296 -12.29 -23.55 2.30
C SER A 296 -12.99 -24.61 3.16
N ASN A 297 -14.05 -24.24 3.88
CA ASN A 297 -14.78 -25.17 4.76
C ASN A 297 -15.82 -26.01 4.01
N THR A 298 -16.37 -25.50 2.91
CA THR A 298 -17.49 -26.15 2.21
C THR A 298 -17.12 -26.64 0.82
N GLY A 299 -15.95 -26.27 0.30
CA GLY A 299 -15.53 -26.50 -1.09
C GLY A 299 -16.35 -25.73 -2.12
N LYS A 300 -17.38 -24.97 -1.69
CA LYS A 300 -18.31 -24.31 -2.61
C LYS A 300 -17.77 -22.97 -3.09
N ASN A 301 -18.15 -22.57 -4.30
CA ASN A 301 -17.80 -21.25 -4.82
C ASN A 301 -18.45 -20.16 -3.96
N ARG A 302 -17.63 -19.22 -3.46
CA ARG A 302 -18.08 -17.97 -2.87
C ARG A 302 -18.52 -17.06 -4.01
N GLY A 303 -19.83 -16.82 -4.12
CA GLY A 303 -20.38 -15.92 -5.14
C GLY A 303 -19.65 -14.58 -5.21
N LEU A 304 -19.56 -14.02 -6.42
CA LEU A 304 -19.07 -12.65 -6.64
C LEU A 304 -20.04 -11.67 -5.95
N LEU A 305 -19.51 -10.62 -5.31
CA LEU A 305 -20.33 -9.50 -4.85
C LEU A 305 -20.72 -8.69 -6.09
N GLY A 306 -21.77 -9.13 -6.78
CA GLY A 306 -22.23 -8.51 -8.01
C GLY A 306 -22.72 -7.08 -7.79
N MET A 307 -22.06 -6.13 -8.44
CA MET A 307 -22.64 -4.84 -8.82
C MET A 307 -23.51 -5.05 -10.07
N GLY A 308 -24.77 -4.61 -10.01
CA GLY A 308 -25.59 -4.34 -11.20
C GLY A 308 -26.40 -5.52 -11.76
N LYS A 309 -27.59 -5.22 -12.28
CA LYS A 309 -28.73 -6.14 -12.44
C LYS A 309 -28.75 -7.03 -13.70
N ASP A 310 -27.72 -7.08 -14.54
CA ASP A 310 -27.89 -7.65 -15.90
C ASP A 310 -26.74 -8.51 -16.45
N HIS A 311 -25.97 -9.22 -15.61
CA HIS A 311 -24.97 -10.16 -16.14
C HIS A 311 -25.07 -11.56 -15.51
N TYR A 312 -25.38 -12.53 -16.39
CA TYR A 312 -25.36 -13.98 -16.23
C TYR A 312 -24.93 -14.49 -14.85
N THR A 313 -25.90 -14.93 -14.05
CA THR A 313 -25.68 -15.97 -13.04
C THR A 313 -25.28 -17.26 -13.76
N LEU A 314 -24.00 -17.35 -14.15
CA LEU A 314 -23.37 -18.64 -14.41
C LEU A 314 -23.55 -19.44 -13.13
N ALA A 315 -24.42 -20.45 -13.16
CA ALA A 315 -24.56 -21.43 -12.10
C ALA A 315 -23.19 -22.11 -11.96
N MET A 316 -22.35 -21.58 -11.07
CA MET A 316 -21.02 -22.12 -10.84
C MET A 316 -21.19 -23.50 -10.22
N GLN A 317 -20.75 -24.54 -10.94
CA GLN A 317 -20.70 -25.91 -10.44
C GLN A 317 -19.89 -25.98 -9.14
N PRO A 318 -20.17 -26.96 -8.25
CA PRO A 318 -19.50 -27.08 -6.96
C PRO A 318 -17.98 -27.05 -7.13
N GLY A 319 -17.34 -26.16 -6.37
CA GLY A 319 -15.89 -25.99 -6.34
C GLY A 319 -15.19 -27.21 -5.72
N ARG A 320 -13.88 -27.28 -5.97
CA ARG A 320 -12.83 -28.25 -5.57
C ARG A 320 -13.34 -29.60 -4.98
N PRO A 321 -12.97 -30.74 -5.60
CA PRO A 321 -13.16 -32.06 -4.99
C PRO A 321 -12.65 -32.08 -3.55
N LYS A 322 -13.33 -32.80 -2.66
CA LYS A 322 -12.90 -32.89 -1.25
C LYS A 322 -11.49 -33.48 -1.17
N GLU A 323 -10.78 -33.21 -0.07
CA GLU A 323 -9.42 -33.74 0.15
C GLU A 323 -9.37 -35.27 -0.01
N GLU A 324 -10.40 -35.98 0.47
CA GLU A 324 -10.60 -37.41 0.26
C GLU A 324 -10.75 -37.83 -1.22
N GLU A 325 -11.33 -36.97 -2.06
CA GLU A 325 -11.49 -37.21 -3.50
C GLU A 325 -10.19 -36.91 -4.26
N ILE A 326 -9.38 -35.96 -3.77
CA ILE A 326 -8.04 -35.67 -4.31
C ILE A 326 -7.10 -36.83 -3.99
N ASP A 327 -7.05 -37.29 -2.74
CA ASP A 327 -6.25 -38.44 -2.31
C ASP A 327 -6.62 -39.71 -3.09
N ALA A 328 -7.92 -39.91 -3.36
CA ALA A 328 -8.40 -41.04 -4.16
C ALA A 328 -8.00 -40.94 -5.64
N VAL A 329 -7.89 -39.73 -6.19
CA VAL A 329 -7.40 -39.49 -7.56
C VAL A 329 -5.89 -39.67 -7.63
N GLU A 330 -5.14 -39.17 -6.65
CA GLU A 330 -3.68 -39.36 -6.55
C GLU A 330 -3.33 -40.85 -6.43
N ALA A 331 -3.99 -41.59 -5.53
CA ALA A 331 -3.82 -43.04 -5.39
C ALA A 331 -4.23 -43.83 -6.64
N ARG A 332 -5.05 -43.24 -7.52
CA ARG A 332 -5.44 -43.83 -8.81
C ARG A 332 -4.38 -43.56 -9.87
N LEU A 333 -3.79 -42.37 -9.86
CA LEU A 333 -2.71 -41.97 -10.77
C LEU A 333 -1.41 -42.70 -10.47
N ASP A 334 -1.11 -42.96 -9.19
CA ASP A 334 0.02 -43.79 -8.73
C ASP A 334 -0.08 -45.28 -9.13
N LYS A 335 -1.22 -45.72 -9.68
CA LYS A 335 -1.36 -47.05 -10.29
C LYS A 335 -1.09 -47.07 -11.79
N PHE A 336 -0.98 -45.91 -12.42
CA PHE A 336 -0.72 -45.76 -13.85
C PHE A 336 0.72 -45.32 -14.16
N PHE A 337 1.49 -44.95 -13.13
CA PHE A 337 2.95 -44.79 -13.14
C PHE A 337 3.56 -45.84 -12.21
#